data_AF-A0A1V2QRC6-F1
#
_entry.id   AF-A0A1V2QRC6-F1
#
_cell.length_a   1.000
_cell.length_b   1.000
_cell.length_c   1.000
_cell.angle_alpha   90.00
_cell.angle_beta   90.00
_cell.angle_gamma   90.00
#
_symmetry.space_group_name_H-M   'P 1'
#
loop_
_entity.id
_entity.type
_entity.pdbx_description
1 polymer ?
#
loop_
_entity_poly.entity_id
_entity_poly.type
_entity_poly.pdbx_seq_one_letter_code
_entity_poly.pdbx_strand_id
1 'polypeptide(L)'
;MQVLQYAPLDLVTHLRDKPSTVDKPIMRPWMSDVFDVAYVPDPAIRRDRLVSPAWQANADGLTGIAPALVVTCEFDRLRAEGIRYAEALRTAGALVEHQDVPATDHGYNILGFGTRALTERTYRLIADHVRTAMTG
;
A
#
# COMPACT_ATOMS: atom_id res chain seq x y z
N MET A 1 -13.97 3.90 8.02
CA MET A 1 -13.21 3.56 6.80
C MET A 1 -11.76 3.23 7.15
N GLN A 2 -11.02 2.63 6.24
CA GLN A 2 -9.57 2.45 6.30
C GLN A 2 -8.89 3.30 5.20
N VAL A 3 -7.71 3.85 5.49
CA VAL A 3 -6.87 4.57 4.51
C VAL A 3 -5.52 3.85 4.44
N LEU A 4 -5.20 3.30 3.28
CA LEU A 4 -3.98 2.52 3.04
C LEU A 4 -3.06 3.32 2.13
N GLN A 5 -2.14 4.08 2.72
CA GLN A 5 -1.18 4.91 1.98
C GLN A 5 0.13 4.15 1.81
N TYR A 6 0.47 3.82 0.56
CA TYR A 6 1.65 3.04 0.12
C TYR A 6 2.00 1.88 1.06
N ALA A 7 0.98 1.17 1.54
CA ALA A 7 1.11 0.19 2.60
C ALA A 7 1.90 -1.05 2.14
N PRO A 8 2.80 -1.61 2.99
CA PRO A 8 3.32 -2.95 2.78
C PRO A 8 2.22 -3.98 3.07
N LEU A 9 1.90 -4.83 2.09
CA LEU A 9 0.79 -5.79 2.16
C LEU A 9 1.21 -7.23 1.79
N ASP A 10 2.48 -7.43 1.42
CA ASP A 10 3.05 -8.72 1.06
C ASP A 10 4.54 -8.78 1.46
N LEU A 11 4.82 -9.42 2.58
CA LEU A 11 6.17 -9.68 3.08
C LEU A 11 6.68 -11.07 2.66
N VAL A 12 5.85 -11.86 1.97
CA VAL A 12 6.29 -13.13 1.38
C VAL A 12 7.18 -12.85 0.17
N THR A 13 6.80 -11.88 -0.64
CA THR A 13 7.58 -11.44 -1.81
C THR A 13 8.67 -10.48 -1.37
N HIS A 14 9.94 -10.86 -1.53
CA HIS A 14 11.07 -10.00 -1.18
C HIS A 14 11.14 -8.77 -2.11
N LEU A 15 11.55 -7.59 -1.60
CA LEU A 15 11.61 -6.35 -2.40
C LEU A 15 12.39 -6.46 -3.72
N ARG A 16 13.45 -7.27 -3.74
CA ARG A 16 14.25 -7.59 -4.94
C ARG A 16 13.40 -8.15 -6.10
N ASP A 17 12.35 -8.90 -5.77
CA ASP A 17 11.48 -9.58 -6.73
C ASP A 17 10.23 -8.74 -7.07
N LYS A 18 9.99 -7.65 -6.35
CA LYS A 18 8.92 -6.68 -6.67
C LYS A 18 9.36 -5.76 -7.82
N PRO A 19 8.49 -5.49 -8.81
CA PRO A 19 8.86 -4.66 -9.96
C PRO A 19 9.10 -3.20 -9.55
N SER A 20 9.94 -2.51 -10.33
CA SER A 20 10.09 -1.05 -10.26
C SER A 20 10.29 -0.51 -11.67
N THR A 21 9.77 0.69 -11.92
CA THR A 21 9.88 1.41 -13.20
C THR A 21 11.04 2.41 -13.22
N VAL A 22 11.77 2.53 -12.11
CA VAL A 22 12.92 3.45 -11.95
C VAL A 22 14.17 2.68 -11.53
N ASP A 23 15.34 3.20 -11.92
CA ASP A 23 16.62 2.53 -11.64
C ASP A 23 16.98 2.50 -10.14
N LYS A 24 16.55 3.52 -9.39
CA LYS A 24 16.93 3.73 -7.98
C LYS A 24 15.70 4.02 -7.12
N PRO A 25 14.80 3.03 -6.92
CA PRO A 25 13.64 3.22 -6.07
C PRO A 25 14.05 3.42 -4.61
N ILE A 26 13.19 4.11 -3.84
CA ILE A 26 13.34 4.30 -2.39
C ILE A 26 13.30 2.94 -1.69
N MET A 27 12.34 2.09 -2.04
CA MET A 27 12.25 0.74 -1.51
C MET A 27 13.34 -0.13 -2.13
N ARG A 28 14.43 -0.33 -1.37
CA ARG A 28 15.62 -1.08 -1.82
C ARG A 28 15.62 -2.51 -1.30
N PRO A 29 16.21 -3.49 -2.01
CA PRO A 29 16.28 -4.87 -1.56
C PRO A 29 16.78 -5.06 -0.12
N TRP A 30 17.84 -4.34 0.28
CA TRP A 30 18.39 -4.45 1.64
C TRP A 30 17.39 -4.07 2.73
N MET A 31 16.36 -3.26 2.42
CA MET A 31 15.33 -2.91 3.38
C MET A 31 14.48 -4.13 3.77
N SER A 32 14.24 -5.08 2.86
CA SER A 32 13.60 -6.35 3.22
C SER A 32 14.51 -7.20 4.11
N ASP A 33 15.81 -7.24 3.81
CA ASP A 33 16.81 -7.97 4.61
C ASP A 33 16.88 -7.43 6.06
N VAL A 34 16.46 -6.18 6.30
CA VAL A 34 16.42 -5.54 7.63
C VAL A 34 15.01 -5.53 8.23
N PHE A 35 14.05 -4.88 7.58
CA PHE A 35 12.72 -4.63 8.15
C PHE A 35 11.88 -5.90 8.23
N ASP A 36 11.84 -6.72 7.19
CA ASP A 36 11.04 -7.95 7.20
C ASP A 36 11.60 -8.94 8.23
N VAL A 37 12.93 -9.01 8.36
CA VAL A 37 13.62 -9.86 9.34
C VAL A 37 13.42 -9.34 10.76
N ALA A 38 13.45 -8.02 10.98
CA ALA A 38 13.21 -7.43 12.30
C ALA A 38 11.75 -7.60 12.76
N TYR A 39 10.79 -7.52 11.84
CA TYR A 39 9.37 -7.66 12.15
C TYR A 39 8.93 -9.12 12.26
N VAL A 40 9.26 -9.95 11.25
CA VAL A 40 8.90 -11.37 11.18
C VAL A 40 10.14 -12.20 10.81
N PRO A 41 10.97 -12.56 11.80
CA PRO A 41 12.22 -13.28 11.58
C PRO A 41 12.00 -14.64 10.91
N ASP A 42 10.92 -15.35 11.25
CA ASP A 42 10.57 -16.64 10.66
C ASP A 42 9.82 -16.45 9.33
N PRO A 43 10.40 -16.82 8.17
CA PRO A 43 9.75 -16.67 6.87
C PRO A 43 8.44 -17.45 6.74
N ALA A 44 8.23 -18.51 7.52
CA ALA A 44 6.99 -19.27 7.48
C ALA A 44 5.80 -18.44 7.97
N ILE A 45 6.01 -17.56 8.96
CA ILE A 45 4.98 -16.69 9.54
C ILE A 45 4.59 -15.57 8.57
N ARG A 46 5.46 -15.18 7.63
CA ARG A 46 5.17 -14.10 6.67
C ARG A 46 3.96 -14.37 5.79
N ARG A 47 3.56 -15.64 5.64
CA ARG A 47 2.36 -16.07 4.91
C ARG A 47 1.06 -15.83 5.68
N ASP A 48 1.13 -15.54 6.97
CA ASP A 48 -0.05 -15.23 7.77
C ASP A 48 -0.76 -13.98 7.21
N ARG A 49 -2.09 -14.02 7.16
CA ARG A 49 -2.94 -12.92 6.67
C ARG A 49 -2.75 -11.62 7.46
N LEU A 50 -2.35 -11.71 8.72
CA LEU A 50 -2.06 -10.55 9.57
C LEU A 50 -0.74 -9.88 9.20
N VAL A 51 0.16 -10.58 8.49
CA VAL A 51 1.44 -10.05 8.01
C VAL A 51 1.35 -9.64 6.55
N SER A 52 0.77 -10.51 5.71
CA SER A 52 0.69 -10.32 4.25
C SER A 52 -0.75 -10.42 3.76
N PRO A 53 -1.61 -9.42 4.04
CA PRO A 53 -3.03 -9.46 3.71
C PRO A 53 -3.31 -9.47 2.20
N ALA A 54 -2.38 -8.98 1.36
CA ALA A 54 -2.54 -9.05 -0.10
C ALA A 54 -2.01 -10.35 -0.71
N TRP A 55 -1.36 -11.22 0.07
CA TRP A 55 -0.67 -12.39 -0.49
C TRP A 55 -1.65 -13.53 -0.79
N GLN A 56 -1.80 -13.86 -2.07
CA GLN A 56 -2.63 -14.97 -2.56
C GLN A 56 -4.05 -14.94 -1.94
N ALA A 57 -4.51 -16.06 -1.40
CA ALA A 57 -5.83 -16.24 -0.80
C ALA A 57 -6.04 -15.45 0.50
N ASN A 58 -5.01 -14.78 1.04
CA ASN A 58 -5.21 -13.90 2.21
C ASN A 58 -6.10 -12.70 1.87
N ALA A 59 -6.18 -12.33 0.59
CA ALA A 59 -7.03 -11.26 0.11
C ALA A 59 -8.49 -11.71 -0.14
N ASP A 60 -8.81 -12.99 0.10
CA ASP A 60 -10.18 -13.50 0.01
C ASP A 60 -10.96 -13.25 1.32
N GLY A 61 -12.29 -13.38 1.26
CA GLY A 61 -13.14 -13.32 2.46
C GLY A 61 -13.22 -11.93 3.11
N LEU A 62 -12.97 -10.86 2.36
CA LEU A 62 -13.03 -9.47 2.83
C LEU A 62 -14.46 -8.90 2.91
N THR A 63 -15.50 -9.69 2.65
CA THR A 63 -16.89 -9.23 2.71
C THR A 63 -17.22 -8.65 4.10
N GLY A 64 -17.77 -7.44 4.12
CA GLY A 64 -18.09 -6.73 5.36
C GLY A 64 -16.92 -6.00 6.01
N ILE A 65 -15.72 -5.99 5.40
CA ILE A 65 -14.62 -5.14 5.85
C ILE A 65 -14.99 -3.65 5.70
N ALA A 66 -14.36 -2.80 6.51
CA ALA A 66 -14.56 -1.36 6.44
C ALA A 66 -14.25 -0.80 5.03
N PRO A 67 -15.01 0.18 4.53
CA PRO A 67 -14.72 0.85 3.26
C PRO A 67 -13.30 1.41 3.22
N ALA A 68 -12.64 1.36 2.07
CA ALA A 68 -11.20 1.61 1.93
C ALA A 68 -10.87 2.65 0.86
N LEU A 69 -9.98 3.59 1.21
CA LEU A 69 -9.20 4.37 0.25
C LEU A 69 -7.80 3.76 0.17
N VAL A 70 -7.36 3.38 -1.03
CA VAL A 70 -6.00 2.89 -1.29
C VAL A 70 -5.22 3.96 -2.04
N VAL A 71 -4.02 4.29 -1.58
CA VAL A 71 -3.13 5.25 -2.24
C VAL A 71 -1.82 4.55 -2.58
N THR A 72 -1.44 4.49 -3.85
CA THR A 72 -0.16 3.94 -4.32
C THR A 72 0.71 5.02 -4.93
N CYS A 73 2.00 4.72 -5.13
CA CYS A 73 2.96 5.61 -5.77
C CYS A 73 3.48 4.94 -7.05
N GLU A 74 3.51 5.67 -8.17
CA GLU A 74 3.82 5.12 -9.50
C GLU A 74 5.16 4.36 -9.56
N PHE A 75 6.19 4.84 -8.87
CA PHE A 75 7.55 4.30 -8.91
C PHE A 75 7.86 3.32 -7.77
N ASP A 76 6.93 3.15 -6.83
CA ASP A 76 7.11 2.34 -5.63
C ASP A 76 7.06 0.83 -5.93
N ARG A 77 8.00 0.07 -5.36
CA ARG A 77 8.00 -1.40 -5.42
C ARG A 77 6.76 -2.03 -4.75
N LEU A 78 6.12 -1.32 -3.82
CA LEU A 78 4.89 -1.77 -3.17
C LEU A 78 3.63 -1.45 -3.99
N ARG A 79 3.75 -0.78 -5.14
CA ARG A 79 2.59 -0.43 -5.98
C ARG A 79 1.77 -1.64 -6.39
N ALA A 80 2.43 -2.72 -6.83
CA ALA A 80 1.75 -3.89 -7.38
C ALA A 80 0.91 -4.65 -6.33
N GLU A 81 1.38 -4.73 -5.08
CA GLU A 81 0.59 -5.31 -3.99
C GLU A 81 -0.54 -4.39 -3.52
N GLY A 82 -0.33 -3.07 -3.53
CA GLY A 82 -1.40 -2.09 -3.30
C GLY A 82 -2.53 -2.22 -4.31
N ILE A 83 -2.22 -2.31 -5.61
CA ILE A 83 -3.20 -2.53 -6.68
C ILE A 83 -3.94 -3.86 -6.46
N ARG A 84 -3.21 -4.95 -6.20
CA ARG A 84 -3.81 -6.27 -5.95
C ARG A 84 -4.80 -6.25 -4.79
N TYR A 85 -4.47 -5.57 -3.70
CA TYR A 85 -5.37 -5.46 -2.55
C TYR A 85 -6.57 -4.53 -2.83
N ALA A 86 -6.37 -3.45 -3.59
CA ALA A 86 -7.48 -2.60 -4.05
C ALA A 86 -8.49 -3.41 -4.88
N GLU A 87 -8.02 -4.28 -5.78
CA GLU A 87 -8.89 -5.17 -6.57
C GLU A 87 -9.65 -6.19 -5.70
N ALA A 88 -9.01 -6.71 -4.65
CA ALA A 88 -9.67 -7.58 -3.68
C ALA A 88 -10.76 -6.83 -2.90
N LEU A 89 -10.46 -5.62 -2.42
CA LEU A 89 -11.43 -4.73 -1.76
C LEU A 89 -12.59 -4.37 -2.70
N ARG A 90 -12.31 -4.12 -3.98
CA ARG A 90 -13.35 -3.87 -5.00
C ARG A 90 -14.27 -5.07 -5.16
N THR A 91 -13.71 -6.28 -5.22
CA THR A 91 -14.47 -7.54 -5.29
C THR A 91 -15.34 -7.74 -4.06
N ALA A 92 -14.87 -7.34 -2.88
CA ALA A 92 -15.64 -7.36 -1.63
C ALA A 92 -16.67 -6.22 -1.49
N GLY A 93 -16.75 -5.29 -2.45
CA GLY A 93 -17.62 -4.11 -2.39
C GLY A 93 -17.16 -3.05 -1.38
N ALA A 94 -15.90 -3.10 -0.94
CA ALA A 94 -15.33 -2.23 0.08
C ALA A 94 -14.38 -1.15 -0.46
N LEU A 95 -13.94 -1.22 -1.72
CA LEU A 95 -13.10 -0.16 -2.29
C LEU A 95 -13.93 1.09 -2.57
N VAL A 96 -13.58 2.20 -1.90
CA VAL A 96 -14.15 3.53 -2.17
C VAL A 96 -13.41 4.18 -3.34
N GLU A 97 -12.08 4.20 -3.28
CA GLU A 97 -11.23 4.76 -4.33
C GLU A 97 -9.83 4.17 -4.26
N HIS A 98 -9.19 4.03 -5.42
CA HIS A 98 -7.75 3.77 -5.55
C HIS A 98 -7.09 4.95 -6.26
N GLN A 99 -6.21 5.66 -5.56
CA GLN A 99 -5.44 6.79 -6.09
C GLN A 99 -3.98 6.36 -6.32
N ASP A 100 -3.57 6.25 -7.58
CA ASP A 100 -2.16 6.12 -7.95
C ASP A 100 -1.54 7.51 -8.09
N VAL A 101 -0.57 7.85 -7.25
CA VAL A 101 0.05 9.18 -7.23
C VAL A 101 1.15 9.23 -8.30
N PRO A 102 0.97 10.03 -9.38
CA PRO A 102 1.86 10.00 -10.52
C PRO A 102 3.23 10.59 -10.18
N ALA A 103 4.26 10.08 -10.85
CA ALA A 103 5.65 10.52 -10.75
C ALA A 103 6.18 10.59 -9.30
N THR A 104 5.75 9.67 -8.43
CA THR A 104 6.20 9.58 -7.04
C THR A 104 6.67 8.19 -6.66
N ASP A 105 7.55 8.16 -5.68
CA ASP A 105 8.04 6.94 -5.03
C ASP A 105 7.60 6.93 -3.54
N HIS A 106 7.86 5.81 -2.87
CA HIS A 106 7.49 5.52 -1.49
C HIS A 106 7.86 6.66 -0.53
N GLY A 107 6.91 7.17 0.25
CA GLY A 107 7.18 8.22 1.23
C GLY A 107 7.37 9.63 0.64
N TYR A 108 6.86 9.91 -0.57
CA TYR A 108 6.94 11.22 -1.22
C TYR A 108 6.52 12.42 -0.34
N ASN A 109 5.62 12.19 0.61
CA ASN A 109 5.10 13.18 1.54
C ASN A 109 6.01 13.48 2.74
N ILE A 110 6.99 12.62 3.04
CA ILE A 110 7.87 12.77 4.23
C ILE A 110 9.37 12.81 3.89
N LEU A 111 9.78 12.28 2.73
CA LEU A 111 11.19 12.19 2.33
C LEU A 111 11.66 13.36 1.46
N GLY A 112 10.81 14.39 1.25
CA GLY A 112 11.21 15.66 0.66
C GLY A 112 11.39 15.69 -0.87
N PHE A 113 11.07 14.61 -1.59
CA PHE A 113 11.12 14.58 -3.06
C PHE A 113 9.75 14.73 -3.73
N GLY A 114 8.65 14.63 -2.98
CA GLY A 114 7.32 15.03 -3.46
C GLY A 114 7.16 16.54 -3.44
N THR A 115 6.42 17.09 -4.40
CA THR A 115 6.09 18.54 -4.38
C THR A 115 5.06 18.84 -3.30
N ARG A 116 5.18 20.00 -2.64
CA ARG A 116 4.19 20.48 -1.66
C ARG A 116 2.76 20.43 -2.21
N ALA A 117 2.56 20.93 -3.43
CA ALA A 117 1.25 20.98 -4.05
C ALA A 117 0.65 19.58 -4.29
N LEU A 118 1.47 18.59 -4.66
CA LEU A 118 1.03 17.21 -4.81
C LEU A 118 0.64 16.61 -3.45
N THR A 119 1.48 16.77 -2.43
CA THR A 119 1.20 16.30 -1.08
C THR A 119 -0.08 16.90 -0.52
N GLU A 120 -0.26 18.22 -0.61
CA GLU A 120 -1.47 18.90 -0.15
C GLU A 120 -2.73 18.41 -0.89
N ARG A 121 -2.64 18.13 -2.20
CA ARG A 121 -3.77 17.56 -2.95
C ARG A 121 -4.12 16.16 -2.47
N THR A 122 -3.15 15.25 -2.29
CA THR A 122 -3.43 13.89 -1.82
C THR A 122 -3.99 13.89 -0.40
N TYR A 123 -3.46 14.72 0.50
CA TYR A 123 -4.01 14.83 1.86
C TYR A 123 -5.41 15.44 1.89
N ARG A 124 -5.73 16.35 0.97
CA ARG A 124 -7.10 16.86 0.82
C ARG A 124 -8.06 15.73 0.42
N LEU A 125 -7.69 14.93 -0.59
CA LEU A 125 -8.44 13.74 -1.01
C LEU A 125 -8.68 12.78 0.17
N ILE A 126 -7.63 12.45 0.92
CA ILE A 126 -7.74 11.59 2.11
C ILE A 126 -8.69 12.20 3.13
N ALA A 127 -8.53 13.48 3.45
CA ALA A 127 -9.37 14.16 4.44
C ALA A 127 -10.84 14.28 3.99
N ASP A 128 -11.11 14.47 2.70
CA ASP A 128 -12.46 14.48 2.13
C ASP A 128 -13.14 13.12 2.32
N HIS A 129 -12.47 12.03 1.98
CA HIS A 129 -13.00 10.67 2.19
C HIS A 129 -13.25 10.35 3.66
N VAL A 130 -12.30 10.70 4.53
CA VAL A 130 -12.45 10.52 5.98
C VAL A 130 -13.66 11.29 6.50
N ARG A 131 -13.82 12.56 6.11
CA ARG A 131 -14.98 13.38 6.50
C ARG A 131 -16.29 12.74 6.04
N THR A 132 -16.40 12.37 4.76
CA THR A 132 -17.60 11.72 4.21
C THR A 132 -17.95 10.46 4.99
N ALA A 133 -16.96 9.63 5.32
CA ALA A 133 -17.16 8.38 6.06
C ALA A 133 -17.54 8.57 7.54
N MET A 134 -17.36 9.76 8.12
CA MET A 134 -17.77 10.08 9.50
C MET A 134 -19.13 10.75 9.58
N THR A 135 -19.61 11.32 8.47
CA THR A 135 -20.88 12.07 8.41
C THR A 135 -22.02 11.30 7.78
N GLY A 136 -21.74 10.17 7.12
CA GLY A 136 -22.74 9.24 6.59
C GLY A 136 -23.03 8.12 7.57
#